data_AF-A0A944GTJ9-F1
#
_entry.id   AF-A0A944GTJ9-F1
#
_cell.length_a   1.000
_cell.length_b   1.000
_cell.length_c   1.000
_cell.angle_alpha   90.00
_cell.angle_beta   90.00
_cell.angle_gamma   90.00
#
_symmetry.space_group_name_H-M   'P 1'
#
loop_
_entity.id
_entity.type
_entity.pdbx_description
1 polymer ?
#
loop_
_entity_poly.entity_id
_entity_poly.type
_entity_poly.pdbx_seq_one_letter_code
_entity_poly.pdbx_strand_id
1 'polypeptide(L)'
;MLRQEWFGPTLRRWRMLNRVKQSSLAAEMGVSQTTVSRWESGQLVPERAHAQRLERLLSARPKSSADHALNELVETSRQPVHLICDFTHRLLAASAGRLEDWRVPLSDKLGTSLWRYATEGIRLGEAGLAARGWMDAHPPEVTVLTERMDHRDLTIRAGEIVYTRIALSDGSFARLVRDGARQALA
;
A
#
# COMPACT_ATOMS: atom_id res chain seq x y z
N MET A 1 11.96 -2.51 -4.97
CA MET A 1 11.62 -3.58 -5.93
C MET A 1 10.20 -3.29 -6.40
N LEU A 2 10.03 -2.91 -7.67
CA LEU A 2 8.72 -2.55 -8.22
C LEU A 2 7.89 -3.83 -8.32
N ARG A 3 6.73 -3.89 -7.67
CA ARG A 3 5.84 -5.06 -7.73
C ARG A 3 5.12 -5.10 -9.06
N GLN A 4 5.71 -5.82 -9.99
CA GLN A 4 5.25 -5.94 -11.37
C GLN A 4 3.96 -6.78 -11.47
N GLU A 5 3.72 -7.69 -10.53
CA GLU A 5 2.60 -8.62 -10.56
C GLU A 5 1.24 -7.98 -10.25
N TRP A 6 1.21 -6.89 -9.47
CA TRP A 6 -0.06 -6.26 -9.04
C TRP A 6 -0.49 -5.12 -9.95
N PHE A 7 0.32 -4.86 -10.98
CA PHE A 7 0.22 -3.68 -11.82
C PHE A 7 -1.07 -3.69 -12.65
N GLY A 8 -1.34 -4.81 -13.32
CA GLY A 8 -2.45 -4.93 -14.28
C GLY A 8 -3.84 -4.73 -13.67
N PRO A 9 -4.23 -5.54 -12.67
CA PRO A 9 -5.55 -5.41 -12.04
C PRO A 9 -5.77 -4.04 -11.38
N THR A 10 -4.74 -3.49 -10.72
CA THR A 10 -4.81 -2.16 -10.10
C THR A 10 -4.97 -1.07 -11.16
N LEU A 11 -4.21 -1.12 -12.25
CA LEU A 11 -4.30 -0.16 -13.35
C LEU A 11 -5.68 -0.20 -14.00
N ARG A 12 -6.20 -1.40 -14.29
CA ARG A 12 -7.54 -1.56 -14.88
C ARG A 12 -8.61 -0.97 -13.98
N ARG A 13 -8.57 -1.24 -12.67
CA ARG A 13 -9.55 -0.70 -11.72
C ARG A 13 -9.50 0.82 -11.68
N TRP A 14 -8.31 1.40 -11.49
CA TRP A 14 -8.12 2.85 -11.50
C TRP A 14 -8.68 3.47 -12.78
N ARG A 15 -8.35 2.87 -13.94
CA ARG A 15 -8.81 3.35 -15.24
C ARG A 15 -10.34 3.34 -15.35
N MET A 16 -10.98 2.23 -14.96
CA MET A 16 -12.44 2.09 -15.03
C MET A 16 -13.15 3.08 -14.10
N LEU A 17 -12.66 3.24 -12.86
CA LEU A 17 -13.26 4.15 -11.88
C LEU A 17 -13.13 5.62 -12.32
N ASN A 18 -11.99 5.99 -12.89
CA ASN A 18 -11.75 7.34 -13.41
C ASN A 18 -12.28 7.55 -14.85
N ARG A 19 -13.02 6.57 -15.40
CA ARG A 19 -13.61 6.60 -16.76
C ARG A 19 -12.59 6.89 -17.87
N VAL A 20 -11.35 6.47 -17.67
CA VAL A 20 -10.27 6.64 -18.65
C VAL A 20 -10.36 5.52 -19.70
N LYS A 21 -10.22 5.85 -20.99
CA LYS A 21 -10.13 4.84 -22.05
C LYS A 21 -8.72 4.30 -22.14
N GLN A 22 -8.54 3.02 -22.50
CA GLN A 22 -7.21 2.44 -22.72
C GLN A 22 -6.41 3.25 -23.76
N SER A 23 -7.08 3.74 -24.81
CA SER A 23 -6.45 4.58 -25.85
C SER A 23 -5.97 5.92 -25.31
N SER A 24 -6.70 6.55 -24.40
CA SER A 24 -6.30 7.81 -23.76
C SER A 24 -5.08 7.61 -22.85
N LEU A 25 -5.09 6.55 -22.03
CA LEU A 25 -3.94 6.20 -21.19
C LEU A 25 -2.71 5.83 -22.04
N ALA A 26 -2.92 5.13 -23.16
CA ALA A 26 -1.86 4.78 -24.09
C ALA A 26 -1.20 6.02 -24.70
N ALA A 27 -2.02 6.99 -25.14
CA ALA A 27 -1.53 8.27 -25.65
C ALA A 27 -0.75 9.04 -24.59
N GLU A 28 -1.25 9.12 -23.36
CA GLU A 28 -0.53 9.75 -22.24
C GLU A 28 0.82 9.06 -22.00
N MET A 29 0.83 7.73 -22.00
CA MET A 29 2.02 6.92 -21.72
C MET A 29 3.01 6.84 -22.90
N GLY A 30 2.62 7.27 -24.10
CA GLY A 30 3.45 7.16 -25.30
C GLY A 30 3.57 5.73 -25.83
N VAL A 31 2.53 4.90 -25.64
CA VAL A 31 2.49 3.49 -26.06
C VAL A 31 1.23 3.18 -26.86
N SER A 32 1.11 1.96 -27.40
CA SER A 32 -0.12 1.52 -28.09
C SER A 32 -1.23 1.14 -27.11
N GLN A 33 -2.49 1.21 -27.54
CA GLN A 33 -3.62 0.68 -26.75
C GLN A 33 -3.43 -0.82 -26.44
N THR A 34 -2.89 -1.60 -27.38
CA THR A 34 -2.57 -3.02 -27.20
C THR A 34 -1.57 -3.23 -26.06
N THR A 35 -0.57 -2.35 -25.93
CA THR A 35 0.39 -2.37 -24.82
C THR A 35 -0.32 -2.17 -23.48
N VAL A 36 -1.21 -1.17 -23.36
CA VAL A 36 -2.01 -0.94 -22.14
C VAL A 36 -2.92 -2.13 -21.84
N SER A 37 -3.57 -2.71 -22.84
CA SER A 37 -4.40 -3.90 -22.68
C SER A 37 -3.61 -5.08 -22.11
N ARG A 38 -2.40 -5.32 -22.62
CA ARG A 38 -1.49 -6.36 -22.11
C ARG A 38 -0.95 -6.06 -20.71
N TRP A 39 -0.74 -4.78 -20.38
CA TRP A 39 -0.42 -4.39 -19.00
C TRP A 39 -1.57 -4.71 -18.06
N GLU A 40 -2.81 -4.33 -18.41
CA GLU A 40 -4.00 -4.55 -17.59
C GLU A 40 -4.31 -6.04 -17.37
N SER A 41 -4.02 -6.90 -18.35
CA SER A 41 -4.20 -8.35 -18.24
C SER A 41 -3.01 -9.07 -17.57
N GLY A 42 -1.93 -8.36 -17.26
CA GLY A 42 -0.70 -8.96 -16.71
C GLY A 42 0.13 -9.74 -17.75
N GLN A 43 -0.24 -9.72 -19.03
CA GLN A 43 0.50 -10.39 -20.11
C GLN A 43 1.81 -9.69 -20.46
N LEU A 44 1.91 -8.40 -20.17
CA LEU A 44 3.11 -7.61 -20.38
C LEU A 44 3.43 -6.82 -19.12
N VAL A 45 4.68 -6.89 -18.70
CA VAL A 45 5.19 -6.07 -17.61
C VAL A 45 5.65 -4.72 -18.18
N PRO A 46 5.25 -3.57 -17.61
CA PRO A 46 5.77 -2.28 -18.02
C PRO A 46 7.28 -2.18 -17.79
N GLU A 47 8.01 -1.66 -18.78
CA GLU A 47 9.42 -1.29 -18.61
C GLU A 47 9.59 -0.23 -17.52
N ARG A 48 10.81 -0.11 -16.97
CA ARG A 48 11.11 0.73 -15.81
C ARG A 48 10.55 2.16 -15.90
N ALA A 49 10.70 2.83 -17.03
CA ALA A 49 10.22 4.20 -17.21
C ALA A 49 8.68 4.29 -17.12
N HIS A 50 7.98 3.36 -17.76
CA HIS A 50 6.51 3.26 -17.70
C HIS A 50 6.05 2.86 -16.30
N ALA A 51 6.71 1.88 -15.67
CA ALA A 51 6.43 1.45 -14.31
C ALA A 51 6.51 2.63 -13.32
N GLN A 52 7.50 3.50 -13.42
CA GLN A 52 7.62 4.70 -12.58
C GLN A 52 6.51 5.74 -12.81
N ARG A 53 6.08 5.91 -14.07
CA ARG A 53 4.97 6.82 -14.39
C ARG A 53 3.66 6.28 -13.84
N LEU A 54 3.40 5.01 -14.07
CA LEU A 54 2.21 4.36 -13.58
C LEU A 54 2.22 4.22 -12.04
N GLU A 55 3.38 4.05 -11.39
CA GLU A 55 3.50 4.11 -9.92
C GLU A 55 2.99 5.45 -9.39
N ARG A 56 3.40 6.57 -10.01
CA ARG A 56 2.93 7.90 -9.60
C ARG A 56 1.43 8.09 -9.78
N LEU A 57 0.86 7.42 -10.78
CA LEU A 57 -0.57 7.43 -11.10
C LEU A 57 -1.39 6.62 -10.09
N LEU A 58 -0.89 5.43 -9.72
CA LEU A 58 -1.59 4.48 -8.83
C LEU A 58 -1.29 4.68 -7.35
N SER A 59 -0.33 5.55 -7.02
CA SER A 59 -0.01 5.90 -5.64
C SER A 59 -1.20 6.59 -4.99
N ALA A 60 -1.64 6.05 -3.85
CA ALA A 60 -2.71 6.60 -3.06
C ALA A 60 -2.43 8.03 -2.60
N ARG A 61 -3.38 8.92 -2.86
CA ARG A 61 -3.35 10.32 -2.42
C ARG A 61 -4.73 10.68 -1.84
N PRO A 62 -4.94 10.47 -0.53
CA PRO A 62 -6.16 10.87 0.16
C PRO A 62 -6.44 12.36 -0.08
N LYS A 63 -7.48 12.67 -0.86
CA LYS A 63 -7.82 14.05 -1.27
C LYS A 63 -9.30 14.36 -1.20
N SER A 64 -10.17 13.34 -1.29
CA SER A 64 -11.60 13.55 -1.12
C SER A 64 -11.96 13.69 0.35
N SER A 65 -13.13 14.25 0.65
CA SER A 65 -13.65 14.30 2.01
C SER A 65 -13.78 12.91 2.66
N ALA A 66 -14.09 11.88 1.86
CA ALA A 66 -14.16 10.50 2.35
C ALA A 66 -12.78 9.96 2.75
N ASP A 67 -11.74 10.25 1.96
CA ASP A 67 -10.39 9.81 2.29
C ASP A 67 -9.83 10.61 3.50
N HIS A 68 -10.20 11.89 3.62
CA HIS A 68 -9.87 12.69 4.81
C HIS A 68 -10.53 12.14 6.08
N ALA A 69 -11.81 11.78 6.02
CA ALA A 69 -12.49 11.13 7.14
C ALA A 69 -11.84 9.79 7.52
N LEU A 70 -11.39 9.00 6.53
CA LEU A 70 -10.62 7.78 6.79
C LEU A 70 -9.30 8.08 7.53
N ASN A 71 -8.55 9.09 7.08
CA ASN A 71 -7.32 9.49 7.75
C ASN A 71 -7.60 9.94 9.20
N GLU A 72 -8.62 10.77 9.41
CA GLU A 72 -9.02 11.23 10.74
C GLU A 72 -9.39 10.06 11.68
N LEU A 73 -10.13 9.07 11.18
CA LEU A 73 -10.45 7.86 11.94
C LEU A 73 -9.19 7.05 12.32
N VAL A 74 -8.19 7.00 11.44
CA VAL A 74 -6.91 6.35 11.71
C VAL A 74 -6.13 7.14 12.77
N GLU A 75 -6.04 8.46 12.61
CA GLU A 75 -5.28 9.35 13.50
C GLU A 75 -5.86 9.39 14.93
N THR A 76 -7.18 9.37 15.05
CA THR A 76 -7.92 9.40 16.33
C THR A 76 -8.11 8.03 16.97
N SER A 77 -7.70 6.95 16.30
CA SER A 77 -7.82 5.59 16.84
C SER A 77 -7.02 5.40 18.12
N ARG A 78 -7.60 4.74 19.12
CA ARG A 78 -6.91 4.33 20.36
C ARG A 78 -6.04 3.09 20.18
N GLN A 79 -6.23 2.35 19.07
CA GLN A 79 -5.42 1.17 18.78
C GLN A 79 -4.15 1.56 17.99
N PRO A 80 -3.04 0.81 18.11
CA PRO A 80 -1.88 1.00 17.25
C PRO A 80 -2.19 0.65 15.79
N VAL A 81 -2.45 1.67 14.98
CA VAL A 81 -2.87 1.52 13.58
C VAL A 81 -2.20 2.58 12.72
N HIS A 82 -1.89 2.23 11.48
CA HIS A 82 -1.51 3.22 10.47
C HIS A 82 -2.06 2.85 9.10
N LEU A 83 -2.12 3.84 8.24
CA LEU A 83 -2.53 3.73 6.86
C LEU A 83 -1.33 3.99 5.96
N ILE A 84 -1.06 3.09 5.01
CA ILE A 84 -0.06 3.28 3.96
C ILE A 84 -0.68 3.22 2.58
N CYS A 85 -0.01 3.77 1.57
CA CYS A 85 -0.30 3.43 0.19
C CYS A 85 0.05 1.95 -0.06
N ASP A 86 -0.91 1.16 -0.57
CA ASP A 86 -0.72 -0.27 -0.81
C ASP A 86 0.39 -0.55 -1.84
N PHE A 87 0.59 0.39 -2.77
CA PHE A 87 1.56 0.26 -3.86
C PHE A 87 2.99 0.68 -3.45
N THR A 88 3.14 1.74 -2.66
CA THR A 88 4.46 2.37 -2.36
C THR A 88 4.90 2.28 -0.90
N HIS A 89 4.02 1.81 -0.02
CA HIS A 89 4.20 1.76 1.44
C HIS A 89 4.43 3.14 2.05
N ARG A 90 4.10 4.21 1.32
CA ARG A 90 4.17 5.57 1.83
C ARG A 90 3.14 5.73 2.94
N LEU A 91 3.58 6.24 4.07
CA LEU A 91 2.68 6.53 5.19
C LEU A 91 1.69 7.64 4.80
N LEU A 92 0.41 7.38 5.06
CA LEU A 92 -0.70 8.29 4.79
C LEU A 92 -1.30 8.87 6.08
N ALA A 93 -1.39 8.06 7.15
CA ALA A 93 -1.90 8.43 8.47
C ALA A 93 -1.39 7.43 9.53
N ALA A 94 -1.32 7.83 10.80
CA ALA A 94 -0.99 6.94 11.92
C ALA A 94 -1.67 7.39 13.21
N SER A 95 -2.07 6.43 14.05
CA SER A 95 -2.61 6.71 15.37
C SER A 95 -1.52 7.02 16.39
N ALA A 96 -1.89 7.70 17.49
CA ALA A 96 -0.96 7.96 18.59
C ALA A 96 -0.32 6.67 19.15
N GLY A 97 -1.11 5.61 19.33
CA GLY A 97 -0.60 4.31 19.81
C GLY A 97 0.37 3.64 18.85
N ARG A 98 0.31 3.93 17.54
CA ARG A 98 1.35 3.46 16.60
C ARG A 98 2.67 4.18 16.79
N LEU A 99 2.61 5.47 17.11
CA LEU A 99 3.78 6.33 17.24
C LEU A 99 4.57 6.06 18.53
N GLU A 100 4.02 5.34 19.51
CA GLU A 100 4.75 4.94 20.72
C GLU A 100 6.01 4.13 20.42
N ASP A 101 6.00 3.34 19.34
CA ASP A 101 7.16 2.58 18.86
C ASP A 101 8.15 3.43 18.03
N TRP A 102 7.86 4.72 17.81
CA TRP A 102 8.60 5.60 16.90
C TRP A 102 9.41 6.63 17.69
N ARG A 103 10.65 6.85 17.28
CA ARG A 103 11.60 7.78 17.91
C ARG A 103 11.66 9.14 17.21
N VAL A 104 10.78 9.35 16.24
CA VAL A 104 10.72 10.54 15.38
C VAL A 104 9.26 10.93 15.17
N PRO A 105 8.97 12.23 15.03
CA PRO A 105 7.59 12.69 14.89
C PRO A 105 6.95 12.20 13.59
N LEU A 106 5.61 12.13 13.58
CA LEU A 106 4.82 11.73 12.42
C LEU A 106 5.14 12.58 11.17
N SER A 107 5.38 13.89 11.35
CA SER A 107 5.76 14.83 10.28
C SER A 107 6.95 14.35 9.45
N ASP A 108 7.91 13.68 10.08
CA ASP A 108 9.14 13.23 9.42
C ASP A 108 8.93 11.94 8.62
N LYS A 109 7.78 11.27 8.82
CA LYS A 109 7.45 9.99 8.18
C LYS A 109 6.30 10.08 7.22
N LEU A 110 5.40 11.06 7.34
CA LEU A 110 4.31 11.26 6.39
C LEU A 110 4.83 11.35 4.96
N GLY A 111 4.19 10.59 4.06
CA GLY A 111 4.58 10.49 2.66
C GLY A 111 5.87 9.71 2.41
N THR A 112 6.59 9.26 3.43
CA THR A 112 7.81 8.44 3.27
C THR A 112 7.47 6.95 3.23
N SER A 113 8.16 6.19 2.38
CA SER A 113 7.96 4.74 2.33
C SER A 113 8.50 4.07 3.60
N LEU A 114 7.64 3.31 4.26
CA LEU A 114 7.98 2.47 5.41
C LEU A 114 8.66 1.16 5.01
N TRP A 115 8.69 0.82 3.72
CA TRP A 115 9.30 -0.42 3.22
C TRP A 115 10.78 -0.57 3.60
N ARG A 116 11.49 0.55 3.83
CA ARG A 116 12.88 0.55 4.30
C ARG A 116 13.07 -0.14 5.66
N TYR A 117 12.02 -0.25 6.45
CA TYR A 117 12.02 -0.91 7.76
C TYR A 117 11.56 -2.37 7.68
N ALA A 118 11.12 -2.87 6.53
CA ALA A 118 10.56 -4.21 6.42
C ALA A 118 11.55 -5.28 6.94
N THR A 119 11.15 -6.01 7.99
CA THR A 119 11.84 -7.23 8.46
C THR A 119 11.63 -8.38 7.49
N GLU A 120 12.26 -9.52 7.75
CA GLU A 120 12.08 -10.69 6.90
C GLU A 120 10.64 -11.21 6.91
N GLY A 121 10.00 -11.28 8.08
CA GLY A 121 8.58 -11.62 8.19
C GLY A 121 7.69 -10.68 7.38
N ILE A 122 7.97 -9.37 7.38
CA ILE A 122 7.25 -8.41 6.53
C ILE A 122 7.47 -8.70 5.05
N ARG A 123 8.72 -8.97 4.62
CA ARG A 123 9.03 -9.27 3.21
C ARG A 123 8.37 -10.55 2.73
N LEU A 124 8.43 -11.61 3.54
CA LEU A 124 7.78 -12.89 3.26
C LEU A 124 6.25 -12.74 3.20
N GLY A 125 5.67 -12.05 4.19
CA GLY A 125 4.25 -11.74 4.20
C GLY A 125 3.82 -10.99 2.94
N GLU A 126 4.62 -10.01 2.53
CA GLU A 126 4.35 -9.23 1.34
C GLU A 126 4.39 -10.05 0.04
N ALA A 127 5.40 -10.91 -0.11
CA ALA A 127 5.55 -11.79 -1.26
C ALA A 127 4.36 -12.77 -1.36
N GLY A 128 3.81 -13.20 -0.23
CA GLY A 128 2.67 -14.11 -0.16
C GLY A 128 1.29 -13.46 -0.31
N LEU A 129 1.17 -12.15 -0.59
CA LEU A 129 -0.14 -11.49 -0.63
C LEU A 129 -1.03 -11.96 -1.78
N ALA A 130 -0.46 -12.13 -2.98
CA ALA A 130 -1.23 -12.57 -4.15
C ALA A 130 -1.83 -13.97 -3.94
N ALA A 131 -1.05 -14.91 -3.41
CA ALA A 131 -1.50 -16.27 -3.08
C ALA A 131 -2.59 -16.31 -1.99
N ARG A 132 -2.75 -15.22 -1.23
CA ARG A 132 -3.75 -15.08 -0.16
C ARG A 132 -4.96 -14.22 -0.57
N GLY A 133 -5.14 -13.98 -1.86
CA GLY A 133 -6.33 -13.28 -2.38
C GLY A 133 -6.32 -11.76 -2.17
N TRP A 134 -5.15 -11.14 -1.91
CA TRP A 134 -5.06 -9.68 -1.70
C TRP A 134 -5.60 -8.83 -2.88
N MET A 135 -5.64 -9.43 -4.07
CA MET A 135 -6.08 -8.78 -5.30
C MET A 135 -7.52 -9.15 -5.70
N ASP A 136 -8.19 -9.98 -4.91
CA ASP A 136 -9.56 -10.41 -5.19
C ASP A 136 -10.54 -9.24 -5.09
N ALA A 137 -11.76 -9.44 -5.63
CA ALA A 137 -12.81 -8.43 -5.54
C ALA A 137 -13.15 -8.06 -4.08
N HIS A 138 -13.03 -9.04 -3.18
CA HIS A 138 -13.23 -8.91 -1.74
C HIS A 138 -12.01 -9.51 -1.03
N PRO A 139 -10.89 -8.77 -0.93
CA PRO A 139 -9.66 -9.32 -0.38
C PRO A 139 -9.85 -9.62 1.11
N PRO A 140 -9.41 -10.79 1.60
CA PRO A 140 -9.46 -11.10 3.02
C PRO A 140 -8.47 -10.22 3.80
N GLU A 141 -8.65 -10.16 5.12
CA GLU A 141 -7.56 -9.70 5.98
C GLU A 141 -6.38 -10.66 5.91
N VAL A 142 -5.17 -10.12 5.99
CA VAL A 142 -3.94 -10.90 5.89
C VAL A 142 -3.06 -10.66 7.09
N THR A 143 -2.84 -11.69 7.89
CA THR A 143 -1.89 -11.66 9.01
C THR A 143 -0.46 -11.89 8.51
N VAL A 144 0.47 -11.09 9.03
CA VAL A 144 1.90 -11.15 8.75
C VAL A 144 2.66 -11.21 10.06
N LEU A 145 3.60 -12.16 10.14
CA LEU A 145 4.51 -12.27 11.27
C LEU A 145 5.62 -11.22 11.15
N THR A 146 6.02 -10.72 12.30
CA THR A 146 7.06 -9.70 12.46
C THR A 146 8.02 -10.16 13.52
N GLU A 147 9.31 -9.98 13.25
CA GLU A 147 10.38 -10.13 14.22
C GLU A 147 10.68 -8.78 14.87
N ARG A 148 11.26 -8.81 16.08
CA ARG A 148 11.75 -7.58 16.69
C ARG A 148 12.91 -7.04 15.87
N MET A 149 12.84 -5.78 15.46
CA MET A 149 13.94 -5.07 14.83
C MET A 149 13.98 -3.62 15.29
N ASP A 150 15.10 -3.24 15.90
CA ASP A 150 15.33 -1.87 16.37
C ASP A 150 16.04 -1.07 15.27
N HIS A 151 15.36 -0.07 14.73
CA HIS A 151 15.94 0.92 13.83
C HIS A 151 16.17 2.23 14.58
N ARG A 152 17.03 3.10 14.02
CA ARG A 152 17.23 4.45 14.57
C ARG A 152 15.91 5.22 14.76
N ASP A 153 14.98 5.05 13.83
CA ASP A 153 13.77 5.88 13.76
C ASP A 153 12.55 5.25 14.43
N LEU A 154 12.49 3.91 14.51
CA LEU A 154 11.36 3.16 15.08
C LEU A 154 11.78 1.75 15.46
N THR A 155 10.95 1.08 16.25
CA THR A 155 11.09 -0.36 16.53
C THR A 155 9.94 -1.12 15.90
N ILE A 156 10.26 -2.20 15.18
CA ILE A 156 9.26 -3.21 14.81
C ILE A 156 9.19 -4.20 15.97
N ARG A 157 7.98 -4.39 16.51
CA ARG A 157 7.72 -5.35 17.59
C ARG A 157 7.50 -6.75 17.03
N ALA A 158 7.97 -7.75 17.77
CA ALA A 158 7.71 -9.15 17.44
C ALA A 158 6.23 -9.51 17.63
N GLY A 159 5.71 -10.40 16.79
CA GLY A 159 4.32 -10.86 16.82
C GLY A 159 3.66 -10.68 15.46
N GLU A 160 2.42 -10.22 15.43
CA GLU A 160 1.59 -10.14 14.24
C GLU A 160 1.20 -8.70 13.91
N ILE A 161 1.11 -8.43 12.61
CA ILE A 161 0.36 -7.30 12.06
C ILE A 161 -0.71 -7.86 11.11
N VAL A 162 -1.85 -7.19 11.09
CA VAL A 162 -2.96 -7.53 10.20
C VAL A 162 -3.11 -6.45 9.16
N TYR A 163 -3.13 -6.86 7.89
CA TYR A 163 -3.34 -6.00 6.75
C TYR A 163 -4.78 -6.08 6.29
N THR A 164 -5.39 -4.91 6.08
CA THR A 164 -6.71 -4.76 5.46
C THR A 164 -6.58 -3.82 4.28
N ARG A 165 -7.03 -4.25 3.09
CA ARG A 165 -6.94 -3.46 1.86
C ARG A 165 -8.14 -2.53 1.77
N ILE A 166 -7.91 -1.24 1.54
CA ILE A 166 -8.96 -0.22 1.49
C ILE A 166 -8.89 0.49 0.15
N ALA A 167 -9.99 0.49 -0.60
CA ALA A 167 -10.12 1.30 -1.81
C ALA A 167 -10.37 2.76 -1.43
N LEU A 168 -9.61 3.68 -2.04
CA LEU A 168 -9.83 5.13 -1.90
C LEU A 168 -10.77 5.64 -2.99
N SER A 169 -11.24 6.87 -2.80
CA SER A 169 -12.20 7.52 -3.71
C SER A 169 -11.71 7.65 -5.16
N ASP A 170 -10.40 7.76 -5.37
CA ASP A 170 -9.74 7.90 -6.69
C ASP A 170 -9.44 6.53 -7.34
N GLY A 171 -9.84 5.42 -6.70
CA GLY A 171 -9.63 4.07 -7.17
C GLY A 171 -8.24 3.50 -6.89
N SER A 172 -7.36 4.28 -6.26
CA SER A 172 -6.13 3.76 -5.65
C SER A 172 -6.45 2.92 -4.40
N PHE A 173 -5.43 2.23 -3.89
CA PHE A 173 -5.57 1.43 -2.68
C PHE A 173 -4.64 1.91 -1.58
N ALA A 174 -5.21 2.03 -0.40
CA ALA A 174 -4.49 2.09 0.85
C ALA A 174 -4.50 0.72 1.54
N ARG A 175 -3.60 0.56 2.51
CA ARG A 175 -3.53 -0.58 3.39
C ARG A 175 -3.56 -0.10 4.83
N LEU A 176 -4.56 -0.55 5.56
CA LEU A 176 -4.63 -0.39 7.00
C LEU A 176 -3.77 -1.48 7.64
N VAL A 177 -2.91 -1.08 8.57
CA VAL A 177 -2.02 -1.98 9.29
C VAL A 177 -2.28 -1.82 10.78
N ARG A 178 -2.87 -2.86 11.37
CA ARG A 178 -3.16 -2.94 12.80
C ARG A 178 -2.30 -4.00 13.47
N ASP A 179 -2.09 -3.85 14.77
CA ASP A 179 -1.46 -4.90 15.56
C ASP A 179 -2.39 -6.12 15.67
N GLY A 180 -1.79 -7.31 15.57
CA GLY A 180 -2.40 -8.59 15.93
C GLY A 180 -1.89 -9.07 17.29
N ALA A 181 -1.74 -10.38 17.46
CA ALA A 181 -1.11 -10.94 18.65
C ALA A 181 0.34 -10.42 18.82
N ARG A 182 0.69 -9.93 20.00
CA ARG A 182 2.05 -9.45 20.31
C ARG A 182 2.77 -10.44 21.22
N GLN A 183 4.05 -10.67 20.93
CA GLN A 183 4.92 -11.39 21.86
C GLN A 183 5.27 -10.46 23.02
N ALA A 184 5.24 -10.98 24.25
CA ALA A 184 5.66 -10.22 25.42
C ALA A 184 7.11 -9.77 25.28
N LEU A 185 7.43 -8.59 25.83
CA LEU A 185 8.81 -8.15 25.96
C LEU A 185 9.53 -9.12 26.90
N ALA A 186 10.47 -9.90 26.37
CA ALA A 186 11.46 -10.62 27.17
C ALA A 186 12.46 -9.63 27.78
#